data_AF-A0A497H8J4-F1
#
_entry.id   AF-A0A497H8J4-F1
#
_cell.length_a   1.000
_cell.length_b   1.000
_cell.length_c   1.000
_cell.angle_alpha   90.00
_cell.angle_beta   90.00
_cell.angle_gamma   90.00
#
_symmetry.space_group_name_H-M   'P 1'
#
loop_
_entity.id
_entity.type
_entity.pdbx_description
1 polymer ?
#
loop_
_entity_poly.entity_id
_entity_poly.type
_entity_poly.pdbx_seq_one_letter_code
_entity_poly.pdbx_strand_id
1 'polypeptide(L)' 'ALELIIRNIESLLKNNNITYIDCIGKPFDHNLHHAVTAISVDGYEDNTVVDEIKKGYMIGEKLLRPSQVVVAKKKKK' A
#
# COMPACT_ATOMS: atom_id res chain seq x y z
N ALA A 1 17.03 4.39 -21.43
CA ALA A 1 16.64 2.98 -21.67
C ALA A 1 15.69 2.46 -20.58
N LEU A 2 16.05 2.60 -19.30
CA LEU A 2 15.25 2.06 -18.18
C LEU A 2 13.84 2.66 -18.06
N GLU A 3 13.67 3.97 -18.28
CA GLU A 3 12.36 4.64 -18.22
C GLU A 3 11.35 4.09 -19.26
N LEU A 4 11.82 3.72 -20.44
CA LEU A 4 10.99 3.10 -21.49
C LEU A 4 10.50 1.70 -21.08
N ILE A 5 11.34 0.96 -20.36
CA ILE A 5 11.00 -0.36 -19.84
C ILE A 5 9.95 -0.22 -18.73
N ILE A 6 10.13 0.73 -17.82
CA ILE A 6 9.17 1.02 -16.75
C ILE A 6 7.80 1.40 -17.35
N ARG A 7 7.77 2.30 -18.33
CA ARG A 7 6.52 2.66 -19.03
C ARG A 7 5.86 1.49 -19.75
N ASN A 8 6.64 0.61 -20.38
CA ASN A 8 6.09 -0.59 -21.01
C ASN A 8 5.47 -1.52 -19.96
N ILE A 9 6.15 -1.71 -18.83
CA ILE A 9 5.63 -2.50 -17.71
C ILE A 9 4.34 -1.87 -17.18
N GLU A 10 4.29 -0.56 -16.93
CA GLU A 10 3.06 0.12 -16.50
C GLU A 10 1.89 -0.05 -17.48
N SER A 11 2.15 0.05 -18.78
CA SER A 11 1.15 -0.20 -19.82
C SER A 11 0.67 -1.66 -19.81
N LEU A 12 1.57 -2.62 -19.63
CA LEU A 12 1.20 -4.04 -19.51
C LEU A 12 0.37 -4.32 -18.26
N LEU A 13 0.73 -3.74 -17.11
CA LEU A 13 -0.06 -3.84 -15.89
C LEU A 13 -1.47 -3.29 -16.10
N LYS A 14 -1.59 -2.09 -16.69
CA LYS A 14 -2.89 -1.49 -17.02
C LYS A 14 -3.71 -2.37 -17.97
N ASN A 15 -3.08 -2.93 -19.00
CA ASN A 15 -3.75 -3.82 -19.96
C ASN A 15 -4.27 -5.11 -19.30
N ASN A 16 -3.63 -5.56 -18.23
CA ASN A 16 -4.05 -6.73 -17.45
C ASN A 16 -4.96 -6.36 -16.25
N ASN A 17 -5.48 -5.12 -16.20
CA ASN A 17 -6.30 -4.62 -15.09
C ASN A 17 -5.59 -4.69 -13.73
N ILE A 18 -4.26 -4.60 -13.73
CA ILE A 18 -3.46 -4.62 -12.51
C ILE A 18 -3.31 -3.18 -12.00
N THR A 19 -3.85 -2.92 -10.81
CA THR A 19 -3.78 -1.62 -10.13
C THR A 19 -2.95 -1.74 -8.87
N TYR A 20 -2.24 -0.67 -8.50
CA TYR A 20 -1.57 -0.60 -7.21
C TYR A 20 -2.57 -0.21 -6.12
N ILE A 21 -2.35 -0.72 -4.90
CA ILE A 21 -3.17 -0.38 -3.75
C ILE A 21 -2.58 0.87 -3.11
N ASP A 22 -3.27 1.98 -3.26
CA ASP A 22 -2.91 3.26 -2.64
C ASP A 22 -3.38 3.27 -1.18
N CYS A 23 -2.44 3.15 -0.25
CA CYS A 23 -2.71 2.93 1.17
C CYS A 23 -2.28 4.10 2.06
N ILE A 24 -1.37 4.96 1.60
CA ILE A 24 -0.79 6.03 2.42
C ILE A 24 -1.89 7.00 2.90
N GLY A 25 -1.97 7.25 4.19
CA GLY A 25 -2.96 8.14 4.80
C GLY A 25 -4.38 7.57 4.90
N LYS A 26 -4.62 6.33 4.48
CA LYS A 26 -5.91 5.64 4.64
C LYS A 26 -5.94 4.77 5.92
N PRO A 27 -7.14 4.44 6.42
CA PRO A 27 -7.27 3.42 7.48
C PRO A 27 -6.72 2.07 7.02
N PHE A 28 -6.19 1.31 7.97
CA PHE A 28 -5.59 0.01 7.72
C PHE A 28 -6.66 -1.08 7.56
N ASP A 29 -6.84 -1.55 6.33
CA ASP A 29 -7.66 -2.72 6.01
C ASP A 29 -6.86 -4.03 6.05
N HIS A 30 -7.20 -4.94 6.96
CA HIS A 30 -6.55 -6.27 7.09
C HIS A 30 -6.67 -7.15 5.84
N ASN A 31 -7.71 -6.91 5.00
CA ASN A 31 -7.91 -7.66 3.76
C ASN A 31 -6.98 -7.21 2.63
N LEU A 32 -6.54 -5.95 2.65
CA LEU A 32 -5.78 -5.33 1.56
C LEU A 32 -4.34 -5.04 1.96
N HIS A 33 -4.08 -4.91 3.26
CA HIS A 33 -2.83 -4.43 3.82
C HIS A 33 -2.24 -5.42 4.81
N HIS A 34 -0.92 -5.52 4.82
CA HIS A 34 -0.12 -6.28 5.75
C HIS A 34 0.73 -5.30 6.57
N ALA A 35 0.38 -5.10 7.84
CA ALA A 35 1.14 -4.23 8.74
C ALA A 35 2.46 -4.91 9.12
N VAL A 36 3.58 -4.37 8.66
CA VAL A 36 4.91 -4.89 8.99
C VAL A 36 5.41 -4.29 10.30
N THR A 37 5.10 -3.02 10.55
CA THR A 37 5.48 -2.32 11.79
C THR A 37 4.41 -1.30 12.18
N ALA A 38 4.37 -0.99 13.47
CA ALA A 38 3.47 0.01 14.02
C ALA A 38 4.31 1.08 14.74
N ILE A 39 4.24 2.33 14.26
CA ILE A 39 5.00 3.44 14.84
C ILE A 39 4.07 4.36 15.64
N SER A 40 4.59 4.87 16.76
CA SER A 40 3.89 5.84 17.58
C SER A 40 4.21 7.25 17.12
N VAL A 41 3.31 7.85 16.34
CA VAL A 41 3.45 9.21 15.81
C VAL A 41 2.32 10.08 16.35
N ASP A 42 2.68 11.24 16.89
CA ASP A 42 1.74 12.28 17.28
C ASP A 42 1.22 12.99 16.02
N GLY A 43 -0.11 12.93 15.79
CA GLY A 43 -0.77 13.60 14.66
C GLY A 43 -1.52 12.68 13.68
N TYR A 44 -1.37 11.36 13.79
CA TYR A 44 -2.14 10.38 13.00
C TYR A 44 -3.15 9.65 13.88
N GLU A 45 -4.30 9.31 13.31
CA GLU A 45 -5.31 8.48 13.98
C GLU A 45 -4.77 7.07 14.21
N ASP A 46 -5.26 6.40 15.26
CA ASP A 46 -4.95 4.99 15.45
C ASP A 46 -5.46 4.18 14.25
N ASN A 47 -4.67 3.19 13.83
CA ASN A 47 -4.97 2.36 12.65
C ASN A 47 -4.83 3.07 11.28
N THR A 48 -4.23 4.26 11.19
CA THR A 48 -3.91 4.87 9.88
C THR A 48 -2.60 4.35 9.31
N VAL A 49 -2.51 4.13 8.00
CA VAL A 49 -1.26 3.82 7.31
C VAL A 49 -0.41 5.10 7.19
N VAL A 50 0.76 5.09 7.80
CA VAL A 50 1.71 6.21 7.76
C VAL A 50 2.63 6.11 6.56
N ASP A 51 3.07 4.90 6.23
CA ASP A 51 4.04 4.68 5.17
C ASP A 51 3.81 3.31 4.49
N GLU A 52 4.21 3.18 3.23
CA GLU A 52 4.21 1.92 2.51
C GLU A 52 5.64 1.45 2.22
N ILE A 53 6.00 0.30 2.78
CA ILE A 53 7.30 -0.34 2.50
C ILE A 53 7.26 -1.01 1.13
N LYS A 54 6.08 -1.54 0.75
CA LYS A 54 5.91 -2.23 -0.53
C LYS A 54 4.50 -2.08 -1.07
N LYS A 55 4.42 -1.59 -2.30
CA LYS A 55 3.19 -1.50 -3.08
C LYS A 55 2.48 -2.86 -3.15
N GLY A 56 1.21 -2.85 -2.74
CA GLY A 56 0.27 -3.93 -3.01
C GLY A 56 -0.25 -3.82 -4.42
N TYR A 57 -0.72 -4.93 -4.98
CA TYR A 57 -1.31 -4.96 -6.31
C TYR A 57 -2.64 -5.73 -6.28
N MET A 58 -3.61 -5.23 -7.02
CA MET A 58 -4.88 -5.89 -7.30
C MET A 58 -4.96 -6.18 -8.79
N ILE A 59 -5.62 -7.27 -9.16
CA ILE A 59 -5.89 -7.65 -10.55
C ILE A 59 -7.41 -7.75 -10.74
N GLY A 60 -7.99 -6.75 -11.41
CA GLY A 60 -9.44 -6.57 -11.44
C GLY A 60 -10.01 -6.47 -10.03
N GLU A 61 -10.84 -7.42 -9.64
CA GLU A 61 -11.47 -7.50 -8.31
C GLU A 61 -10.74 -8.42 -7.33
N LYS A 62 -9.63 -9.04 -7.75
CA LYS A 62 -8.89 -10.02 -6.95
C LYS A 62 -7.61 -9.40 -6.38
N LEU A 63 -7.36 -9.61 -5.09
CA LEU A 63 -6.08 -9.24 -4.47
C LEU A 63 -4.96 -10.13 -5.04
N LEU A 64 -3.99 -9.52 -5.73
CA LEU A 64 -2.80 -10.23 -6.21
C LEU A 64 -1.76 -10.33 -5.10
N ARG A 65 -1.53 -9.21 -4.41
CA ARG A 65 -0.59 -9.11 -3.29
C ARG A 65 -1.01 -8.00 -2.34
N PRO A 66 -1.08 -8.25 -1.02
CA PRO A 66 -1.31 -7.20 -0.05
C PRO A 66 -0.15 -6.20 -0.01
N SER A 67 -0.47 -4.94 0.25
CA SER A 67 0.56 -3.91 0.46
C SER A 67 1.24 -4.12 1.81
N GLN A 68 2.54 -3.91 1.87
CA GLN A 68 3.26 -3.94 3.14
C GLN A 68 3.36 -2.52 3.66
N VAL A 69 2.73 -2.26 4.79
CA VAL A 69 2.53 -0.91 5.30
C VAL A 69 3.00 -0.76 6.74
N VAL A 70 3.26 0.48 7.10
CA VAL A 70 3.56 0.94 8.45
C VAL A 70 2.31 1.63 8.99
N VAL A 71 1.81 1.18 10.13
CA VAL A 71 0.59 1.74 10.74
C VAL A 71 0.91 2.67 11.91
N ALA A 72 0.09 3.69 12.10
CA ALA A 72 0.12 4.57 13.25
C ALA A 72 -0.52 3.86 14.44
N LYS A 73 0.17 3.91 15.58
CA LYS A 73 -0.36 3.50 16.87
C LYS A 73 -0.33 4.68 17.81
N LYS A 74 -1.49 5.11 18.30
CA LYS A 74 -1.56 6.16 19.31
C LYS A 74 -0.74 5.74 20.54
N LYS A 75 0.23 6.57 20.93
CA LYS A 75 1.01 6.35 22.15
C LYS A 75 0.07 6.54 23.34
N LYS A 76 -0.43 5.45 23.93
CA LYS A 76 -1.10 5.53 25.24
C LYS A 76 -0.03 5.97 26.24
N LYS A 77 -0.11 7.22 26.67
CA LYS A 77 0.63 7.76 27.80
C LYS A 77 -0.13 7.40 29.08
#